data_AF-A0A429R3Q4-F1
#
_entry.id   AF-A0A429R3Q4-F1
#
_cell.length_a   1.000
_cell.length_b   1.000
_cell.length_c   1.000
_cell.angle_alpha   90.00
_cell.angle_beta   90.00
_cell.angle_gamma   90.00
#
_symmetry.space_group_name_H-M   'P 1'
#
loop_
_entity.id
_entity.type
_entity.pdbx_description
1 polymer ?
#
loop_
_entity_poly.entity_id
_entity_poly.type
_entity_poly.pdbx_seq_one_letter_code
_entity_poly.pdbx_strand_id
1 'polypeptide(L)'
;MRRPLAAPLLLAALALTGCGGGDGTEPPTARPDPTSAVEAAFAPFYDCLAEQGLKLEETESGARRVDKDANSEKAQREADQACKSLMPSELPVDQAQLKRDKAVSECVRRNGYPDYPDPDPKTGRLPESEALKYDTKLPEILRKCGPVSTENQAGQGNATEGG
;
A
#
# COMPACT_ATOMS: atom_id res chain seq x y z
N MET A 1 50.50 -56.06 34.27
CA MET A 1 51.24 -54.91 34.87
C MET A 1 50.81 -53.67 34.08
N ARG A 2 50.23 -52.59 34.59
CA ARG A 2 49.96 -52.06 35.94
C ARG A 2 48.63 -51.29 35.88
N ARG A 3 47.77 -51.48 36.88
CA ARG A 3 46.72 -50.52 37.29
C ARG A 3 47.26 -49.73 38.48
N PRO A 4 46.91 -48.45 38.62
CA PRO A 4 46.38 -47.96 39.91
C PRO A 4 45.09 -47.12 39.69
N LEU A 5 43.96 -47.41 40.37
CA LEU A 5 43.55 -46.98 41.72
C LEU A 5 43.17 -45.48 41.77
N ALA A 6 41.86 -45.14 41.81
CA ALA A 6 41.08 -44.71 43.00
C ALA A 6 41.31 -43.21 43.32
N ALA A 7 40.37 -42.34 43.69
CA ALA A 7 39.04 -42.44 44.29
C ALA A 7 38.30 -41.06 44.10
N PRO A 8 36.99 -40.95 44.43
CA PRO A 8 36.14 -39.77 44.22
C PRO A 8 36.13 -38.82 45.43
N LEU A 9 35.73 -37.55 45.26
CA LEU A 9 35.28 -36.67 46.37
C LEU A 9 34.49 -35.45 45.87
N LEU A 10 33.35 -35.24 46.53
CA LEU A 10 32.42 -34.11 46.43
C LEU A 10 33.07 -32.76 46.79
N LEU A 11 32.58 -31.65 46.24
CA LEU A 11 31.90 -30.58 47.01
C LEU A 11 31.46 -29.39 46.12
N ALA A 12 30.44 -28.70 46.60
CA ALA A 12 29.67 -27.59 46.04
C ALA A 12 30.41 -26.25 45.91
N ALA A 13 29.91 -25.34 45.05
CA ALA A 13 29.51 -23.97 45.42
C ALA A 13 29.10 -23.12 44.18
N LEU A 14 28.13 -22.21 44.40
CA LEU A 14 27.51 -21.28 43.46
C LEU A 14 28.45 -20.16 42.97
N ALA A 15 28.23 -19.66 41.73
CA ALA A 15 28.51 -18.26 41.35
C ALA A 15 27.68 -17.82 40.11
N LEU A 16 27.33 -16.53 40.09
CA LEU A 16 26.41 -15.80 39.20
C LEU A 16 26.98 -15.45 37.80
N THR A 17 26.05 -15.27 36.83
CA THR A 17 26.09 -14.41 35.60
C THR A 17 27.26 -14.48 34.61
N GLY A 18 26.95 -14.64 33.31
CA GLY A 18 27.87 -14.34 32.22
C GLY A 18 27.29 -14.55 30.82
N CYS A 19 27.20 -13.47 30.04
CA CYS A 19 26.83 -13.38 28.62
C CYS A 19 27.59 -14.39 27.74
N GLY A 20 26.91 -15.03 26.78
CA GLY A 20 27.53 -15.89 25.78
C GLY A 20 26.64 -16.04 24.55
N GLY A 21 26.95 -15.30 23.50
CA GLY A 21 26.19 -15.24 22.26
C GLY A 21 26.13 -16.56 21.50
N GLY A 22 24.98 -16.77 20.86
CA GLY A 22 24.78 -17.75 19.81
C GLY A 22 23.89 -17.12 18.76
N ASP A 23 24.50 -16.75 17.63
CA ASP A 23 23.93 -16.20 16.41
C ASP A 23 22.79 -17.06 15.86
N GLY A 24 21.60 -16.91 16.44
CA GLY A 24 20.34 -17.19 15.77
C GLY A 24 19.99 -15.99 14.91
N THR A 25 20.65 -15.83 13.76
CA THR A 25 20.01 -15.12 12.64
C THR A 25 18.83 -15.98 12.20
N GLU A 26 17.71 -15.87 12.93
CA GLU A 26 16.43 -16.00 12.28
C GLU A 26 16.48 -15.03 11.11
N PRO A 27 16.33 -15.50 9.85
CA PRO A 27 16.09 -14.55 8.77
C PRO A 27 14.89 -13.72 9.21
N PRO A 28 14.91 -12.37 9.06
CA PRO A 28 13.70 -11.61 9.24
C PRO A 28 12.64 -12.31 8.40
N THR A 29 11.53 -12.71 9.02
CA THR A 29 10.38 -13.26 8.31
C THR A 29 10.19 -12.40 7.07
N ALA A 30 10.46 -13.00 5.90
CA ALA A 30 10.49 -12.27 4.65
C ALA A 30 9.10 -11.65 4.48
N ARG A 31 9.04 -10.33 4.62
CA ARG A 31 7.79 -9.59 4.44
C ARG A 31 7.39 -9.74 2.98
N PRO A 32 6.09 -9.89 2.69
CA PRO A 32 5.64 -9.83 1.31
C PRO A 32 6.09 -8.50 0.69
N ASP A 33 6.62 -8.57 -0.53
CA ASP A 33 6.95 -7.38 -1.29
C ASP A 33 5.68 -6.55 -1.54
N PRO A 34 5.76 -5.20 -1.53
CA PRO A 34 4.61 -4.36 -1.83
C PRO A 34 4.07 -4.71 -3.22
N THR A 35 2.76 -4.88 -3.32
CA THR A 35 2.10 -5.30 -4.56
C THR A 35 1.90 -4.17 -5.56
N SER A 36 2.15 -2.92 -5.13
CA SER A 36 2.11 -1.73 -5.99
C SER A 36 3.21 -0.72 -5.67
N ALA A 37 3.55 0.10 -6.67
CA ALA A 37 4.48 1.21 -6.51
C ALA A 37 4.00 2.23 -5.45
N VAL A 38 2.68 2.39 -5.31
CA VAL A 38 2.08 3.26 -4.28
C VAL A 38 2.35 2.69 -2.89
N GLU A 39 2.12 1.40 -2.66
CA GLU A 39 2.44 0.76 -1.37
C GLU A 39 3.92 0.88 -1.01
N ALA A 40 4.81 0.69 -2.00
CA ALA A 40 6.24 0.89 -1.81
C ALA A 40 6.58 2.34 -1.39
N ALA A 41 5.91 3.34 -1.95
CA ALA A 41 6.13 4.75 -1.62
C ALA A 41 5.76 5.10 -0.17
N PHE A 42 4.84 4.34 0.45
CA PHE A 42 4.44 4.52 1.85
C PHE A 42 5.25 3.67 2.84
N ALA A 43 6.19 2.82 2.37
CA ALA A 43 6.95 1.96 3.26
C ALA A 43 7.66 2.72 4.40
N PRO A 44 8.37 3.85 4.17
CA PRO A 44 9.03 4.59 5.24
C PRO A 44 8.07 5.13 6.30
N PHE A 45 6.88 5.56 5.88
CA PHE A 45 5.83 6.02 6.80
C PHE A 45 5.36 4.88 7.71
N TYR A 46 5.06 3.71 7.14
CA TYR A 46 4.63 2.55 7.93
C TYR A 46 5.74 1.96 8.80
N ASP A 47 7.00 1.99 8.35
CA ASP A 47 8.13 1.59 9.19
C ASP A 47 8.25 2.50 10.42
N CYS A 48 8.13 3.82 10.25
CA CYS A 48 8.09 4.76 11.36
C CYS A 48 6.90 4.51 12.30
N LEU A 49 5.69 4.25 11.78
CA LEU A 49 4.53 3.95 12.63
C LEU A 49 4.77 2.69 13.50
N ALA A 50 5.40 1.66 12.93
CA ALA A 50 5.79 0.48 13.69
C ALA A 50 6.85 0.80 14.77
N GLU A 51 7.83 1.65 14.46
CA GLU A 51 8.83 2.14 15.42
C GLU A 51 8.22 3.00 16.54
N GLN A 52 7.15 3.75 16.26
CA GLN A 52 6.35 4.46 17.26
C GLN A 52 5.50 3.51 18.13
N GLY A 53 5.53 2.20 17.85
CA GLY A 53 4.87 1.17 18.62
C GLY A 53 3.44 0.85 18.16
N LEU A 54 3.00 1.38 17.02
CA LEU A 54 1.70 0.98 16.47
C LEU A 54 1.73 -0.46 15.96
N LYS A 55 0.68 -1.21 16.28
CA LYS A 55 0.40 -2.51 15.65
C LYS A 55 -0.07 -2.29 14.22
N LEU A 56 0.59 -2.94 13.28
CA LEU A 56 0.21 -2.94 11.88
C LEU A 56 -0.32 -4.32 11.50
N GLU A 57 -1.32 -4.33 10.63
CA GLU A 57 -1.83 -5.52 9.97
C GLU A 57 -1.39 -5.53 8.50
N GLU A 58 -1.22 -6.73 7.93
CA GLU A 58 -1.03 -6.92 6.50
C GLU A 58 -2.36 -7.40 5.91
N THR A 59 -2.82 -6.70 4.86
CA THR A 59 -4.00 -7.15 4.11
C THR A 59 -3.68 -8.39 3.29
N GLU A 60 -4.71 -9.06 2.76
CA GLU A 60 -4.54 -10.16 1.81
C GLU A 60 -3.75 -9.76 0.55
N SER A 61 -3.76 -8.48 0.20
CA SER A 61 -2.98 -7.89 -0.88
C SER A 61 -1.55 -7.50 -0.45
N GLY A 62 -1.09 -7.89 0.74
CA GLY A 62 0.24 -7.53 1.25
C GLY A 62 0.40 -6.05 1.64
N ALA A 63 -0.69 -5.27 1.70
CA ALA A 63 -0.62 -3.87 2.09
C ALA A 63 -0.51 -3.74 3.61
N ARG A 64 0.45 -2.95 4.11
CA ARG A 64 0.51 -2.61 5.54
C ARG A 64 -0.52 -1.55 5.89
N ARG A 65 -1.25 -1.76 6.98
CA ARG A 65 -2.26 -0.84 7.53
C ARG A 65 -2.13 -0.77 9.04
N VAL A 66 -2.60 0.34 9.63
CA VAL A 66 -2.70 0.45 11.09
C VAL A 66 -3.88 -0.39 11.55
N ASP A 67 -3.63 -1.33 12.45
CA ASP A 67 -4.70 -2.07 13.12
C ASP A 67 -5.41 -1.13 14.10
N LYS A 68 -6.63 -0.69 13.76
CA LYS A 68 -7.34 0.30 14.56
C LYS A 68 -7.85 -0.27 15.88
N ASP A 69 -8.05 -1.58 15.96
CA ASP A 69 -8.59 -2.24 17.14
C ASP A 69 -7.49 -2.57 18.15
N ALA A 70 -6.26 -2.79 17.68
CA ALA A 70 -5.09 -3.03 18.52
C ALA A 70 -4.37 -1.77 19.01
N ASN A 71 -4.77 -0.57 18.55
CA ASN A 71 -4.11 0.70 18.89
C ASN A 71 -5.10 1.74 19.42
N SER A 72 -4.76 2.42 20.52
CA SER A 72 -5.57 3.57 20.97
C SER A 72 -5.50 4.73 19.98
N GLU A 73 -6.59 5.48 19.84
CA GLU A 73 -6.60 6.66 18.97
C GLU A 73 -5.52 7.70 19.34
N LYS A 74 -5.23 7.84 20.65
CA LYS A 74 -4.18 8.75 21.12
C LYS A 74 -2.82 8.33 20.57
N ALA A 75 -2.47 7.06 20.69
CA ALA A 75 -1.21 6.52 20.18
C ALA A 75 -1.11 6.69 18.66
N GLN A 76 -2.21 6.43 17.93
CA GLN A 76 -2.25 6.62 16.48
C GLN A 76 -1.97 8.07 16.09
N ARG A 77 -2.67 9.04 16.71
CA ARG A 77 -2.48 10.47 16.42
C ARG A 77 -1.06 10.96 16.73
N GLU A 78 -0.48 10.51 17.84
CA GLU A 78 0.89 10.87 18.23
C GLU A 78 1.92 10.32 17.23
N ALA A 79 1.77 9.05 16.84
CA ALA A 79 2.61 8.41 15.85
C ALA A 79 2.48 9.06 14.46
N ASP A 80 1.25 9.32 14.00
CA ASP A 80 1.00 10.02 12.73
C ASP A 80 1.68 11.40 12.71
N GLN A 81 1.58 12.16 13.81
CA GLN A 81 2.22 13.46 13.92
C GLN A 81 3.75 13.36 13.89
N ALA A 82 4.32 12.34 14.50
CA ALA A 82 5.77 12.08 14.49
C ALA A 82 6.25 11.65 13.09
N CYS A 83 5.48 10.81 12.40
CA CYS A 83 5.88 10.19 11.13
C CYS A 83 5.44 10.98 9.89
N LYS A 84 4.63 12.03 10.02
CA LYS A 84 4.05 12.79 8.89
C LYS A 84 5.04 13.23 7.82
N SER A 85 6.29 13.52 8.19
CA SER A 85 7.33 13.96 7.24
C SER A 85 7.82 12.84 6.31
N LEU A 86 7.49 11.59 6.64
CA LEU A 86 7.80 10.40 5.83
C LEU A 86 6.66 10.03 4.88
N MET A 87 5.53 10.76 4.92
CA MET A 87 4.51 10.59 3.90
C MET A 87 5.07 11.03 2.53
N PRO A 88 4.81 10.26 1.47
CA PRO A 88 5.24 10.64 0.13
C PRO A 88 4.57 11.96 -0.27
N SER A 89 5.38 12.93 -0.70
CA SER A 89 4.89 14.21 -1.21
C SER A 89 4.19 14.07 -2.56
N GLU A 90 4.58 13.06 -3.35
CA GLU A 90 3.96 12.68 -4.62
C GLU A 90 3.80 11.17 -4.68
N LEU A 91 2.67 10.73 -5.23
CA LEU A 91 2.44 9.31 -5.48
C LEU A 91 2.98 8.92 -6.85
N PRO A 92 3.59 7.72 -6.97
CA PRO A 92 3.94 7.18 -8.28
C PRO A 92 2.70 7.10 -9.18
N VAL A 93 2.86 7.54 -10.43
CA VAL A 93 1.80 7.41 -11.43
C VAL A 93 1.77 6.00 -11.98
N ASP A 94 0.64 5.32 -11.80
CA ASP A 94 0.34 4.08 -12.53
C ASP A 94 0.12 4.42 -14.01
N GLN A 95 1.07 4.02 -14.85
CA GLN A 95 1.03 4.28 -16.30
C GLN A 95 -0.13 3.57 -17.00
N ALA A 96 -0.56 2.41 -16.50
CA ALA A 96 -1.71 1.70 -17.04
C ALA A 96 -3.00 2.45 -16.72
N GLN A 97 -3.13 2.98 -15.50
CA GLN A 97 -4.24 3.85 -15.11
C GLN A 97 -4.22 5.17 -15.89
N LEU A 98 -3.07 5.84 -16.01
CA LEU A 98 -2.93 7.08 -16.79
C LEU A 98 -3.40 6.91 -18.24
N LYS A 99 -3.06 5.76 -18.86
CA LYS A 99 -3.51 5.45 -20.22
C LYS A 99 -5.02 5.26 -20.30
N ARG A 100 -5.63 4.59 -19.32
CA ARG A 100 -7.10 4.45 -19.24
C ARG A 100 -7.76 5.81 -19.09
N ASP A 101 -7.25 6.66 -18.20
CA ASP A 101 -7.83 7.99 -17.94
C ASP A 101 -7.73 8.91 -19.15
N LYS A 102 -6.63 8.86 -19.91
CA LYS A 102 -6.53 9.57 -21.19
C LYS A 102 -7.59 9.11 -22.20
N ALA A 103 -7.86 7.80 -22.28
CA ALA A 103 -8.91 7.28 -23.16
C ALA A 103 -10.32 7.72 -22.71
N VAL A 104 -10.56 7.84 -21.40
CA VAL A 104 -11.78 8.44 -20.85
C VAL A 104 -11.89 9.90 -21.30
N SER A 105 -10.84 10.71 -21.12
CA SER A 105 -10.82 12.12 -21.53
C SER A 105 -11.11 12.29 -23.03
N GLU A 106 -10.52 11.45 -23.88
CA GLU A 106 -10.83 11.44 -25.32
C GLU A 106 -12.29 11.11 -25.62
N CYS A 107 -12.86 10.12 -24.93
CA CYS A 107 -14.27 9.78 -25.07
C CYS A 107 -15.17 10.95 -24.66
N VAL A 108 -14.88 11.61 -23.54
CA VAL A 108 -15.65 12.75 -23.04
C VAL A 108 -15.62 13.90 -24.05
N ARG A 109 -14.46 14.18 -24.65
CA ARG A 109 -14.32 15.16 -25.75
C ARG A 109 -15.20 14.83 -26.94
N ARG A 110 -15.23 13.57 -27.38
CA ARG A 110 -16.11 13.11 -28.48
C ARG A 110 -17.60 13.17 -28.13
N ASN A 111 -17.96 13.22 -26.84
CA ASN A 111 -19.34 13.20 -26.36
C ASN A 111 -19.83 14.58 -25.87
N GLY A 112 -19.24 15.68 -26.37
CA GLY A 112 -19.79 17.02 -26.20
C GLY A 112 -19.00 17.97 -25.31
N TYR A 113 -17.82 17.54 -24.83
CA TYR A 113 -16.93 18.37 -24.00
C TYR A 113 -15.55 18.53 -24.66
N PRO A 114 -15.44 19.23 -25.81
CA PRO A 114 -14.19 19.29 -26.58
C PRO A 114 -12.98 19.80 -25.78
N ASP A 115 -13.22 20.62 -24.75
CA ASP A 115 -12.20 21.18 -23.87
C ASP A 115 -11.94 20.36 -22.59
N TYR A 116 -12.50 19.15 -22.50
CA TYR A 116 -12.24 18.28 -21.34
C TYR A 116 -10.75 17.92 -21.28
N PRO A 117 -10.07 18.17 -20.15
CA PRO A 117 -8.62 18.04 -20.07
C PRO A 117 -8.16 16.58 -20.00
N ASP A 118 -6.91 16.37 -20.35
CA ASP A 118 -6.20 15.12 -20.03
C ASP A 118 -5.63 15.18 -18.60
N PRO A 119 -5.43 14.02 -17.96
CA PRO A 119 -4.70 13.96 -16.70
C PRO A 119 -3.24 14.38 -16.88
N ASP A 120 -2.72 15.11 -15.90
CA ASP A 120 -1.31 15.51 -15.84
C ASP A 120 -0.41 14.25 -15.83
N PRO A 121 0.62 14.18 -16.67
CA PRO A 121 1.43 12.97 -16.83
C PRO A 121 2.36 12.68 -15.65
N LYS A 122 2.60 13.65 -14.76
CA LYS A 122 3.47 13.51 -13.58
C LYS A 122 2.69 13.14 -12.33
N THR A 123 1.44 13.58 -12.23
CA THR A 123 0.61 13.40 -11.03
C THR A 123 -0.59 12.49 -11.26
N GLY A 124 -0.96 12.22 -12.52
CA GLY A 124 -2.15 11.46 -12.90
C GLY A 124 -3.47 12.21 -12.64
N ARG A 125 -3.43 13.47 -12.17
CA ARG A 125 -4.62 14.23 -11.80
C ARG A 125 -5.16 15.02 -12.97
N LEU A 126 -6.49 15.11 -13.09
CA LEU A 126 -7.10 16.10 -13.95
C LEU A 126 -6.87 17.50 -13.38
N PRO A 127 -6.54 18.50 -14.22
CA PRO A 127 -6.48 19.88 -13.77
C PRO A 127 -7.87 20.34 -13.33
N GLU A 128 -7.91 21.20 -12.31
CA GLU A 128 -9.17 21.79 -11.86
C GLU A 128 -9.77 22.67 -12.97
N SER A 129 -11.10 22.56 -13.14
CA SER A 129 -11.85 23.38 -14.09
C SER A 129 -13.15 23.82 -13.44
N GLU A 130 -13.26 25.12 -13.16
CA GLU A 130 -14.47 25.71 -12.59
C GLU A 130 -15.69 25.55 -13.51
N ALA A 131 -15.48 25.54 -14.83
CA ALA A 131 -16.55 25.31 -15.79
C ALA A 131 -17.11 23.87 -15.72
N LEU A 132 -16.24 22.88 -15.48
CA LEU A 132 -16.65 21.47 -15.41
C LEU A 132 -17.20 21.09 -14.03
N LYS A 133 -16.78 21.80 -12.97
CA LYS A 133 -17.16 21.54 -11.58
C LYS A 133 -18.65 21.59 -11.31
N TYR A 134 -19.37 22.48 -12.00
CA TYR A 134 -20.82 22.66 -11.85
C TYR A 134 -21.62 22.12 -13.05
N ASP A 135 -20.96 21.43 -13.97
CA ASP A 135 -21.63 20.87 -15.14
C ASP A 135 -22.46 19.64 -14.74
N THR A 136 -23.78 19.76 -14.87
CA THR A 136 -24.73 18.72 -14.45
C THR A 136 -24.83 17.55 -15.42
N LYS A 137 -24.34 17.68 -16.65
CA LYS A 137 -24.38 16.63 -17.69
C LYS A 137 -23.09 15.83 -17.73
N LEU A 138 -21.98 16.42 -17.28
CA LEU A 138 -20.67 15.79 -17.28
C LEU A 138 -20.64 14.44 -16.54
N PRO A 139 -21.28 14.25 -15.36
CA PRO A 139 -21.31 12.96 -14.68
C PRO A 139 -21.91 11.82 -15.52
N GLU A 140 -22.95 12.11 -16.32
CA GLU A 140 -23.57 11.12 -17.20
C GLU A 140 -22.59 10.70 -18.31
N ILE A 141 -21.90 11.67 -18.92
CA ILE A 141 -20.89 11.39 -19.95
C ILE A 141 -19.70 10.63 -19.36
N LEU A 142 -19.24 10.98 -18.16
CA LEU A 142 -18.18 10.24 -17.47
C LEU A 142 -18.60 8.80 -17.17
N ARG A 143 -19.86 8.56 -16.77
CA ARG A 143 -20.38 7.19 -16.61
C ARG A 143 -20.41 6.43 -17.93
N LYS A 144 -20.75 7.09 -19.04
CA LYS A 144 -20.73 6.50 -20.39
C LYS A 144 -19.31 6.18 -20.87
N CYS A 145 -18.34 7.03 -20.53
CA CYS A 145 -16.96 6.93 -20.98
C CYS A 145 -16.03 6.18 -20.04
N GLY A 146 -16.47 5.91 -18.80
CA GLY A 146 -15.68 5.25 -17.76
C GLY A 146 -15.27 3.82 -18.14
N PRO A 147 -14.27 3.25 -17.45
CA PRO A 147 -13.82 1.89 -17.71
C PRO A 147 -14.99 0.91 -17.54
N VAL A 148 -15.32 0.19 -18.60
CA VAL A 148 -16.34 -0.86 -18.55
C VAL A 148 -15.78 -1.98 -17.69
N SER A 149 -16.28 -2.13 -16.45
CA SER A 149 -16.08 -3.37 -15.71
C SER A 149 -16.59 -4.53 -16.57
N THR A 150 -15.90 -5.67 -16.55
CA THR A 150 -16.30 -6.88 -17.30
C THR A 150 -17.74 -7.32 -17.00
N GLU A 151 -18.32 -6.86 -15.89
CA GLU A 151 -19.71 -7.04 -15.51
C GLU A 151 -20.73 -6.26 -16.36
N ASN A 152 -20.34 -5.11 -16.94
CA ASN A 152 -21.21 -4.25 -17.74
C ASN A 152 -21.12 -4.50 -19.26
N GLN A 153 -20.27 -5.43 -19.70
CA GLN A 153 -20.18 -5.85 -21.11
C GLN A 153 -21.24 -6.89 -21.50
N ALA A 154 -21.81 -7.63 -20.54
CA ALA A 154 -22.86 -8.61 -20.82
C ALA A 154 -24.21 -7.99 -21.23
N GLY A 155 -24.39 -6.66 -21.04
CA GLY A 155 -25.63 -5.94 -21.37
C GLY A 155 -25.57 -5.04 -22.60
N GLN A 156 -24.41 -4.89 -23.25
CA GLN A 156 -24.22 -3.95 -24.37
C GLN A 156 -23.72 -4.63 -25.65
N GLY A 157 -23.80 -5.97 -25.71
CA GLY A 157 -23.59 -6.76 -26.91
C GLY A 157 -24.91 -7.16 -27.56
N ASN A 158 -25.70 -6.20 -28.04
CA ASN A 158 -26.69 -6.46 -29.10
C ASN A 158 -27.15 -5.15 -29.74
N ALA A 159 -26.30 -4.60 -30.60
CA ALA A 159 -26.70 -3.74 -31.70
C ALA A 159 -25.77 -4.01 -32.87
N THR A 160 -25.78 -5.25 -33.36
CA THR A 160 -25.33 -5.59 -34.70
C THR A 160 -26.51 -5.57 -35.64
N GLU A 161 -26.33 -4.83 -36.72
CA GLU A 161 -27.14 -4.66 -37.91
C GLU A 161 -27.70 -5.98 -38.48
N GLY A 162 -28.89 -5.90 -39.10
CA GLY A 162 -29.36 -6.93 -40.04
C GLY A 162 -30.89 -7.00 -40.17
N GLY A 163 -31.45 -6.39 -41.21
CA GLY A 163 -32.86 -6.52 -41.63
C GLY A 163 -33.34 -5.37 -42.48
#